data_AF-A0A1Q3EJR5-F1
#
_entry.id   AF-A0A1Q3EJR5-F1
#
_cell.length_a   1.000
_cell.length_b   1.000
_cell.length_c   1.000
_cell.angle_alpha   90.00
_cell.angle_beta   90.00
_cell.angle_gamma   90.00
#
_symmetry.space_group_name_H-M   'P 1'
#
loop_
_entity.id
_entity.type
_entity.pdbx_description
1 polymer ?
#
loop_
_entity_poly.entity_id
_entity_poly.type
_entity_poly.pdbx_seq_one_letter_code
_entity_poly.pdbx_strand_id
1 'polypeptide(L)'
;MNIIPLYDLFGLIKSEIADACLSDEELDEAMLNLADEIQSTWEMPAGDFFYIVVDEANVASRMHEEAFEDQCGRYPILKEIIRSLRRRMGSLPVKFIVSGTIIPEEHFQSNVGEWDDFHWCSDTGSFDDREEHCRYVTKFLPPKFATSVPGQALLDRMWQWLRGRHRYTASFLAVLLYNNFHSPHTLLGNYIENITEYLPHDNDTYSEGEEGRYNDWYLPLGHKGFGLWSLKTVIVEMHRAAASFLSTSAGCTDCLTEDRVLITEDYGYFIDPDCAQIALNEPITVTAGAIWLKKNFYFGFAKFIRIFCKRSEVFVHPTHFAHFLAFWLTSISGPPCEIPDTYRSFGSPTVIPSHCKISDAFRIIGLPAALPEMKLVTFTKIEQRFEAVDVHLREDIYGKLVFMASSNEDILSWFKHERDEPFCALLSSSSNTVILVFCLQRADEQSFWVFVRISSKSTNEEDIDFAQEIDDLHPTKVFHDQPDILSLLSNLPNLCLEVGDFDHCRR
;
A
#
# COMPACT_ATOMS: atom_id res chain seq x y z
N MET A 1 1.06 -20.04 32.69
CA MET A 1 -0.37 -20.36 32.85
C MET A 1 -0.61 -21.69 32.15
N ASN A 2 -1.10 -22.70 32.86
CA ASN A 2 -1.57 -23.94 32.25
C ASN A 2 -2.88 -23.62 31.53
N ILE A 3 -2.83 -23.51 30.20
CA ILE A 3 -4.03 -23.45 29.37
C ILE A 3 -4.66 -24.84 29.49
N ILE A 4 -5.77 -24.93 30.24
CA ILE A 4 -6.64 -26.10 30.20
C ILE A 4 -7.04 -26.24 28.72
N PRO A 5 -6.84 -27.41 28.08
CA PRO A 5 -7.25 -27.57 26.70
C PRO A 5 -8.75 -27.31 26.66
N LEU A 6 -9.19 -26.29 25.92
CA LEU A 6 -10.60 -26.12 25.62
C LEU A 6 -11.04 -27.43 24.97
N TYR A 7 -11.83 -28.21 25.68
CA TYR A 7 -12.62 -29.27 25.06
C TYR A 7 -13.39 -28.59 23.93
N ASP A 8 -13.29 -29.14 22.72
CA ASP A 8 -14.09 -28.70 21.58
C ASP A 8 -15.56 -29.07 21.83
N LEU A 9 -16.19 -28.27 22.68
CA LEU A 9 -17.56 -28.44 23.12
C LEU A 9 -18.50 -28.39 21.91
N PHE A 10 -18.18 -27.57 20.91
CA PHE A 10 -18.94 -27.48 19.68
C PHE A 10 -18.80 -28.73 18.82
N GLY A 11 -17.58 -29.29 18.72
CA GLY A 11 -17.36 -30.59 18.07
C GLY A 11 -18.13 -31.73 18.75
N LEU A 12 -18.18 -31.74 20.09
CA LEU A 12 -18.96 -32.71 20.86
C LEU A 12 -20.47 -32.54 20.59
N ILE A 13 -21.00 -31.32 20.72
CA ILE A 13 -22.41 -31.00 20.45
C ILE A 13 -22.77 -31.39 19.01
N LYS A 14 -21.90 -31.09 18.04
CA LYS A 14 -22.11 -31.46 16.63
C LYS A 14 -22.19 -32.98 16.45
N SER A 15 -21.32 -33.75 17.10
CA SER A 15 -21.36 -35.22 17.04
C SER A 15 -22.66 -35.74 17.63
N GLU A 16 -23.03 -35.27 18.83
CA GLU A 16 -24.25 -35.70 19.52
C GLU A 16 -25.51 -35.34 18.73
N ILE A 17 -25.59 -34.16 18.11
CA ILE A 17 -26.70 -33.78 17.24
C ILE A 17 -26.76 -34.69 16.00
N ALA A 18 -25.62 -34.97 15.38
CA ALA A 18 -25.56 -35.84 14.20
C ALA A 18 -25.97 -37.29 14.54
N ASP A 19 -25.55 -37.78 15.71
CA ASP A 19 -25.85 -39.13 16.19
C ASP A 19 -27.31 -39.26 16.66
N ALA A 20 -27.90 -38.18 17.19
CA ALA A 20 -29.27 -38.16 17.68
C ALA A 20 -30.33 -38.21 16.57
N CYS A 21 -29.97 -38.01 15.29
CA CYS A 21 -30.90 -38.03 14.15
C CYS A 21 -32.11 -37.10 14.35
N LEU A 22 -31.89 -35.94 14.97
CA LEU A 22 -32.93 -34.95 15.25
C LEU A 22 -33.53 -34.43 13.94
N SER A 23 -34.84 -34.20 13.93
CA SER A 23 -35.49 -33.51 12.82
C SER A 23 -35.21 -32.00 12.88
N ASP A 24 -35.34 -31.31 11.74
CA ASP A 24 -35.17 -29.86 11.69
C ASP A 24 -36.17 -29.14 12.61
N GLU A 25 -37.39 -29.68 12.74
CA GLU A 25 -38.41 -29.14 13.64
C GLU A 25 -38.01 -29.26 15.12
N GLU A 26 -37.39 -30.37 15.53
CA GLU A 26 -36.92 -30.56 16.91
C GLU A 26 -35.79 -29.58 17.25
N LEU A 27 -34.89 -29.32 16.29
CA LEU A 27 -33.83 -28.34 16.44
C LEU A 27 -34.38 -26.90 16.49
N ASP A 28 -35.37 -26.59 15.67
CA ASP A 28 -36.05 -25.29 15.67
C ASP A 28 -36.74 -25.02 17.01
N GLU A 29 -37.50 -26.00 17.52
CA GLU A 29 -38.18 -25.90 18.82
C GLU A 29 -37.17 -25.75 19.97
N ALA A 30 -36.08 -26.52 19.96
CA ALA A 30 -35.03 -26.41 20.97
C ALA A 30 -34.35 -25.03 20.96
N MET A 31 -34.09 -24.46 19.77
CA MET A 31 -33.51 -23.12 19.64
C MET A 31 -34.45 -22.01 20.12
N LEU A 32 -35.74 -22.10 19.79
CA LEU A 32 -36.75 -21.16 20.26
C LEU A 32 -36.91 -21.22 21.79
N ASN A 33 -36.99 -22.42 22.36
CA ASN A 33 -37.07 -22.60 23.80
C ASN A 33 -35.84 -22.03 24.53
N LEU A 34 -34.63 -22.26 24.00
CA LEU A 34 -33.40 -21.70 24.56
C LEU A 34 -33.38 -20.17 24.47
N ALA A 35 -33.84 -19.60 23.36
CA ALA A 35 -33.95 -18.16 23.20
C ALA A 35 -34.92 -17.53 24.21
N ASP A 36 -36.10 -18.13 24.40
CA ASP A 36 -37.08 -17.69 25.39
C ASP A 36 -36.54 -17.83 26.81
N GLU A 37 -35.77 -18.88 27.09
CA GLU A 37 -35.08 -19.07 28.37
C GLU A 37 -34.03 -17.99 28.62
N ILE A 38 -33.21 -17.66 27.61
CA ILE A 38 -32.23 -16.57 27.71
C ILE A 38 -32.94 -15.23 27.95
N GLN A 39 -34.00 -14.94 27.19
CA GLN A 39 -34.75 -13.69 27.33
C GLN A 39 -35.42 -13.56 28.71
N SER A 40 -36.03 -14.64 29.20
CA SER A 40 -36.66 -14.66 30.53
C SER A 40 -35.65 -14.57 31.66
N THR A 41 -34.47 -15.17 31.50
CA THR A 41 -33.40 -15.12 32.50
C THR A 41 -32.76 -13.73 32.60
N TRP A 42 -32.66 -13.00 31.48
CA TRP A 42 -31.91 -11.74 31.42
C TRP A 42 -32.75 -10.48 31.66
N GLU A 43 -34.07 -10.61 31.94
CA GLU A 43 -35.00 -9.50 32.21
C GLU A 43 -34.76 -8.27 31.31
N MET A 44 -34.61 -8.48 29.99
CA MET A 44 -34.16 -7.42 29.09
C MET A 44 -35.12 -6.23 29.06
N PRO A 45 -34.63 -5.01 29.34
CA PRO A 45 -35.40 -3.78 29.18
C PRO A 45 -35.99 -3.65 27.78
N ALA A 46 -37.18 -3.05 27.69
CA ALA A 46 -37.79 -2.73 26.41
C ALA A 46 -36.88 -1.79 25.61
N GLY A 47 -36.41 -2.25 24.45
CA GLY A 47 -35.50 -1.52 23.57
C GLY A 47 -34.06 -2.04 23.54
N ASP A 48 -33.71 -3.01 24.37
CA ASP A 48 -32.40 -3.67 24.33
C ASP A 48 -32.37 -4.80 23.30
N PHE A 49 -31.17 -5.11 22.80
CA PHE A 49 -30.95 -6.10 21.74
C PHE A 49 -29.88 -7.13 22.12
N PHE A 50 -30.03 -8.36 21.66
CA PHE A 50 -28.96 -9.34 21.64
C PHE A 50 -28.06 -9.09 20.42
N TYR A 51 -26.75 -9.06 20.63
CA TYR A 51 -25.79 -8.98 19.53
C TYR A 51 -25.26 -10.37 19.20
N ILE A 52 -25.38 -10.75 17.93
CA ILE A 52 -24.77 -11.97 17.40
C ILE A 52 -23.62 -11.56 16.52
N VAL A 53 -22.42 -11.85 17.00
CA VAL A 53 -21.18 -11.52 16.31
C VAL A 53 -20.68 -12.76 15.58
N VAL A 54 -20.64 -12.69 14.25
CA VAL A 54 -20.01 -13.70 13.38
C VAL A 54 -18.67 -13.13 12.95
N ASP A 55 -17.64 -13.48 13.70
CA ASP A 55 -16.27 -13.00 13.44
C ASP A 55 -15.53 -13.89 12.44
N GLU A 56 -14.60 -13.31 11.67
CA GLU A 56 -13.89 -13.96 10.56
C GLU A 56 -14.84 -14.67 9.57
N ALA A 57 -15.98 -14.04 9.29
CA ALA A 57 -17.02 -14.53 8.40
C ALA A 57 -16.54 -14.74 6.95
N ASN A 58 -15.46 -14.08 6.54
CA ASN A 58 -14.74 -14.32 5.28
C ASN A 58 -14.28 -15.80 5.13
N VAL A 59 -14.07 -16.53 6.23
CA VAL A 59 -13.81 -17.98 6.18
C VAL A 59 -15.06 -18.69 5.66
N ALA A 60 -16.22 -18.46 6.29
CA ALA A 60 -17.48 -19.05 5.88
C ALA A 60 -17.94 -18.56 4.48
N SER A 61 -17.59 -17.33 4.08
CA SER A 61 -17.94 -16.83 2.74
C SER A 61 -17.18 -17.52 1.61
N ARG A 62 -16.06 -18.20 1.91
CA ARG A 62 -15.29 -19.00 0.94
C ARG A 62 -15.53 -20.50 1.08
N MET A 63 -16.31 -20.91 2.08
CA MET A 63 -16.67 -22.30 2.27
C MET A 63 -17.91 -22.63 1.44
N HIS A 64 -17.82 -23.70 0.66
CA HIS A 64 -18.94 -24.21 -0.12
C HIS A 64 -19.58 -23.13 -1.02
N GLU A 65 -18.76 -22.39 -1.78
CA GLU A 65 -19.14 -21.18 -2.55
C GLU A 65 -20.37 -21.33 -3.45
N GLU A 66 -20.69 -22.56 -3.86
CA GLU A 66 -21.81 -22.88 -4.75
C GLU A 66 -22.81 -23.90 -4.15
N ALA A 67 -22.77 -24.17 -2.84
CA ALA A 67 -23.61 -25.22 -2.25
C ALA A 67 -25.10 -24.87 -2.15
N PHE A 68 -25.43 -23.58 -2.17
CA PHE A 68 -26.79 -23.07 -2.03
C PHE A 68 -27.15 -22.18 -3.22
N GLU A 69 -28.45 -22.04 -3.50
CA GLU A 69 -28.95 -21.29 -4.65
C GLU A 69 -30.21 -20.50 -4.29
N ASP A 70 -30.32 -19.29 -4.81
CA ASP A 70 -31.53 -18.46 -4.76
C ASP A 70 -31.73 -17.72 -6.10
N GLN A 71 -32.68 -16.78 -6.12
CA GLN A 71 -33.03 -15.99 -7.30
C GLN A 71 -31.89 -15.13 -7.88
N CYS A 72 -30.83 -14.88 -7.12
CA CYS A 72 -29.66 -14.10 -7.53
C CYS A 72 -28.47 -15.01 -7.94
N GLY A 73 -28.62 -16.33 -7.85
CA GLY A 73 -27.62 -17.32 -8.24
C GLY A 73 -27.14 -18.18 -7.06
N ARG A 74 -25.96 -18.77 -7.23
CA ARG A 74 -25.33 -19.62 -6.21
C ARG A 74 -24.54 -18.80 -5.19
N TYR A 75 -24.47 -19.28 -3.95
CA TYR A 75 -23.84 -18.55 -2.84
C TYR A 75 -23.22 -19.46 -1.77
N PRO A 76 -22.28 -18.93 -0.95
CA PRO A 76 -21.55 -19.68 0.07
C PRO A 76 -22.36 -19.93 1.34
N ILE A 77 -21.85 -20.82 2.21
CA ILE A 77 -22.51 -21.19 3.46
C ILE A 77 -22.78 -20.01 4.41
N LEU A 78 -21.98 -18.93 4.36
CA LEU A 78 -22.18 -17.76 5.21
C LEU A 78 -23.59 -17.16 5.07
N LYS A 79 -24.08 -16.99 3.83
CA LYS A 79 -25.42 -16.42 3.59
C LYS A 79 -26.49 -17.32 4.20
N GLU A 80 -26.34 -18.64 4.08
CA GLU A 80 -27.30 -19.59 4.65
C GLU A 80 -27.25 -19.63 6.18
N ILE A 81 -26.07 -19.50 6.79
CA ILE A 81 -25.91 -19.36 8.23
C ILE A 81 -26.71 -18.15 8.72
N ILE A 82 -26.50 -16.97 8.11
CA ILE A 82 -27.19 -15.74 8.52
C ILE A 82 -28.70 -15.86 8.29
N ARG A 83 -29.13 -16.41 7.15
CA ARG A 83 -30.56 -16.67 6.84
C ARG A 83 -31.20 -17.59 7.87
N SER A 84 -30.54 -18.68 8.23
CA SER A 84 -31.06 -19.66 9.18
C SER A 84 -31.18 -19.05 10.56
N LEU A 85 -30.16 -18.30 10.98
CA LEU A 85 -30.19 -17.56 12.24
C LEU A 85 -31.32 -16.52 12.28
N ARG A 86 -31.49 -15.71 11.23
CA ARG A 86 -32.58 -14.73 11.13
C ARG A 86 -33.96 -15.39 11.15
N ARG A 87 -34.16 -16.49 10.41
CA ARG A 87 -35.43 -17.24 10.41
C ARG A 87 -35.78 -17.77 11.80
N ARG A 88 -34.80 -18.37 12.49
CA ARG A 88 -35.02 -19.00 13.79
C ARG A 88 -35.14 -17.99 14.93
N MET A 89 -34.53 -16.81 14.82
CA MET A 89 -34.49 -15.80 15.87
C MET A 89 -35.31 -14.54 15.56
N GLY A 90 -36.08 -14.53 14.47
CA GLY A 90 -36.78 -13.33 13.99
C GLY A 90 -37.83 -12.77 14.96
N SER A 91 -38.27 -13.53 15.96
CA SER A 91 -39.14 -13.08 17.05
C SER A 91 -38.41 -12.30 18.15
N LEU A 92 -37.07 -12.38 18.19
CA LEU A 92 -36.23 -11.80 19.22
C LEU A 92 -35.65 -10.46 18.76
N PRO A 93 -35.34 -9.54 19.70
CA PRO A 93 -34.65 -8.29 19.38
C PRO A 93 -33.16 -8.56 19.12
N VAL A 94 -32.79 -9.16 17.99
CA VAL A 94 -31.41 -9.51 17.65
C VAL A 94 -30.82 -8.51 16.65
N LYS A 95 -29.54 -8.17 16.83
CA LYS A 95 -28.70 -7.44 15.87
C LYS A 95 -27.51 -8.31 15.47
N PHE A 96 -27.24 -8.37 14.18
CA PHE A 96 -26.09 -9.09 13.65
C PHE A 96 -24.91 -8.14 13.45
N ILE A 97 -23.73 -8.60 13.86
CA ILE A 97 -22.45 -8.00 13.49
C ILE A 97 -21.68 -9.10 12.76
N VAL A 98 -21.44 -8.92 11.48
CA VAL A 98 -20.72 -9.89 10.66
C VAL A 98 -19.40 -9.23 10.28
N SER A 99 -18.30 -9.70 10.86
CA SER A 99 -16.96 -9.16 10.63
C SER A 99 -16.11 -10.15 9.87
N GLY A 100 -15.18 -9.63 9.07
CA GLY A 100 -14.21 -10.42 8.34
C GLY A 100 -13.38 -9.51 7.43
N THR A 101 -12.23 -10.01 6.99
CA THR A 101 -11.32 -9.21 6.14
C THR A 101 -12.00 -8.76 4.85
N ILE A 102 -12.66 -9.68 4.15
CA ILE A 102 -13.43 -9.42 2.92
C ILE A 102 -14.60 -10.38 2.87
N ILE A 103 -15.80 -9.82 2.84
CA ILE A 103 -17.04 -10.55 2.65
C ILE A 103 -17.60 -10.08 1.29
N PRO A 104 -17.80 -10.97 0.30
CA PRO A 104 -18.28 -10.56 -1.01
C PRO A 104 -19.73 -10.10 -0.92
N GLU A 105 -19.98 -8.83 -1.26
CA GLU A 105 -21.30 -8.18 -1.18
C GLU A 105 -22.25 -8.75 -2.24
N GLU A 106 -21.71 -9.21 -3.36
CA GLU A 106 -22.46 -9.87 -4.43
C GLU A 106 -23.26 -11.08 -3.94
N HIS A 107 -22.80 -11.75 -2.88
CA HIS A 107 -23.55 -12.85 -2.29
C HIS A 107 -24.79 -12.39 -1.52
N PHE A 108 -24.86 -11.13 -1.11
CA PHE A 108 -25.94 -10.54 -0.31
C PHE A 108 -26.85 -9.62 -1.13
N GLN A 109 -26.94 -9.85 -2.44
CA GLN A 109 -27.94 -9.21 -3.29
C GLN A 109 -29.32 -9.86 -3.11
N SER A 110 -30.39 -9.06 -3.19
CA SER A 110 -31.78 -9.53 -3.14
C SER A 110 -32.74 -8.61 -3.89
N ASN A 111 -33.63 -9.20 -4.70
CA ASN A 111 -34.70 -8.46 -5.39
C ASN A 111 -35.87 -8.08 -4.47
N VAL A 112 -35.92 -8.64 -3.26
CA VAL A 112 -37.01 -8.45 -2.29
C VAL A 112 -36.57 -7.66 -1.05
N GLY A 113 -35.38 -7.06 -1.09
CA GLY A 113 -34.86 -6.22 -0.01
C GLY A 113 -34.49 -6.99 1.26
N GLU A 114 -34.18 -8.29 1.14
CA GLU A 114 -33.86 -9.14 2.31
C GLU A 114 -32.69 -8.61 3.14
N TRP A 115 -31.75 -7.91 2.50
CA TRP A 115 -30.50 -7.44 3.10
C TRP A 115 -30.47 -5.92 3.28
N ASP A 116 -31.59 -5.22 3.05
CA ASP A 116 -31.66 -3.76 3.11
C ASP A 116 -31.44 -3.21 4.53
N ASP A 117 -31.57 -4.06 5.55
CA ASP A 117 -31.29 -3.75 6.96
C ASP A 117 -29.82 -3.95 7.36
N PHE A 118 -28.98 -4.46 6.45
CA PHE A 118 -27.54 -4.56 6.67
C PHE A 118 -26.82 -3.32 6.15
N HIS A 119 -25.87 -2.83 6.95
CA HIS A 119 -24.99 -1.74 6.57
C HIS A 119 -23.56 -2.25 6.47
N TRP A 120 -22.99 -2.14 5.28
CA TRP A 120 -21.58 -2.43 5.05
C TRP A 120 -20.73 -1.30 5.59
N CYS A 121 -19.72 -1.64 6.39
CA CYS A 121 -18.76 -0.66 6.87
C CYS A 121 -17.37 -1.28 7.05
N SER A 122 -16.32 -0.49 6.82
CA SER A 122 -14.93 -0.85 7.15
C SER A 122 -14.24 0.13 8.09
N ASP A 123 -15.04 0.97 8.78
CA ASP A 123 -14.61 1.99 9.73
C ASP A 123 -14.04 1.37 11.03
N THR A 124 -12.89 0.71 10.87
CA THR A 124 -12.10 0.09 11.95
C THR A 124 -11.04 1.06 12.49
N GLY A 125 -10.91 2.23 11.85
CA GLY A 125 -9.93 3.26 12.13
C GLY A 125 -8.50 2.88 11.73
N SER A 126 -7.65 3.90 11.71
CA SER A 126 -6.23 3.81 11.37
C SER A 126 -5.45 4.91 12.11
N PHE A 127 -4.16 4.66 12.32
CA PHE A 127 -3.21 5.67 12.77
C PHE A 127 -2.66 6.44 11.56
N ASP A 128 -3.51 7.29 10.97
CA ASP A 128 -3.14 8.18 9.86
C ASP A 128 -2.79 9.60 10.33
N ASP A 129 -3.02 9.91 11.62
CA ASP A 129 -2.57 11.12 12.28
C ASP A 129 -1.45 10.83 13.30
N ARG A 130 -0.38 11.64 13.23
CA ARG A 130 0.79 11.47 14.08
C ARG A 130 0.48 11.75 15.55
N GLU A 131 -0.33 12.76 15.82
CA GLU A 131 -0.63 13.16 17.20
C GLU A 131 -1.51 12.10 17.89
N GLU A 132 -2.49 11.55 17.17
CA GLU A 132 -3.31 10.43 17.61
C GLU A 132 -2.49 9.16 17.85
N HIS A 133 -1.61 8.80 16.92
CA HIS A 133 -0.68 7.68 17.07
C HIS A 133 0.19 7.84 18.32
N CYS A 134 0.87 8.99 18.45
CA CYS A 134 1.69 9.30 19.63
C CYS A 134 0.88 9.29 20.93
N ARG A 135 -0.33 9.85 20.93
CA ARG A 135 -1.24 9.85 22.09
C ARG A 135 -1.67 8.43 22.47
N TYR A 136 -1.85 7.53 21.50
CA TYR A 136 -2.13 6.13 21.78
C TYR A 136 -0.91 5.44 22.41
N VAL A 137 0.27 5.56 21.78
CA VAL A 137 1.51 4.89 22.21
C VAL A 137 1.94 5.34 23.61
N THR A 138 1.86 6.64 23.90
CA THR A 138 2.29 7.23 25.19
C THR A 138 1.47 6.75 26.39
N LYS A 139 0.28 6.16 26.20
CA LYS A 139 -0.48 5.51 27.29
C LYS A 139 0.25 4.30 27.88
N PHE A 140 1.15 3.69 27.10
CA PHE A 140 1.87 2.48 27.48
C PHE A 140 3.33 2.77 27.85
N LEU A 141 3.89 3.91 27.44
CA LEU A 141 5.27 4.28 27.75
C LEU A 141 5.41 4.85 29.18
N PRO A 142 6.51 4.56 29.89
CA PRO A 142 6.82 5.27 31.13
C PRO A 142 6.94 6.78 30.87
N PRO A 143 6.25 7.68 31.63
CA PRO A 143 6.21 9.11 31.32
C PRO A 143 7.59 9.79 31.23
N LYS A 144 8.54 9.35 32.08
CA LYS A 144 9.93 9.83 32.05
C LYS A 144 10.68 9.39 30.79
N PHE A 145 10.39 8.18 30.30
CA PHE A 145 10.99 7.68 29.07
C PHE A 145 10.37 8.38 27.86
N ALA A 146 9.05 8.47 27.80
CA ALA A 146 8.33 9.13 26.71
C ALA A 146 8.80 10.57 26.47
N THR A 147 9.17 11.31 27.51
CA THR A 147 9.67 12.70 27.42
C THR A 147 11.18 12.82 27.21
N SER A 148 11.92 11.71 27.26
CA SER A 148 13.38 11.70 27.01
C SER A 148 13.71 11.74 25.51
N VAL A 149 14.94 12.13 25.17
CA VAL A 149 15.40 12.16 23.76
C VAL A 149 15.26 10.79 23.08
N PRO A 150 15.71 9.65 23.67
CA PRO A 150 15.49 8.33 23.07
C PRO A 150 14.00 7.97 22.95
N GLY A 151 13.18 8.33 23.94
CA GLY A 151 11.75 8.04 23.88
C GLY A 151 11.02 8.82 22.78
N GLN A 152 11.37 10.08 22.55
CA GLN A 152 10.85 10.86 21.42
C GLN A 152 11.33 10.29 20.08
N ALA A 153 12.60 9.92 19.99
CA ALA A 153 13.13 9.26 18.79
C ALA A 153 12.41 7.92 18.51
N LEU A 154 12.08 7.14 19.55
CA LEU A 154 11.30 5.91 19.39
C LEU A 154 9.88 6.21 18.88
N LEU A 155 9.20 7.22 19.41
CA LEU A 155 7.87 7.64 18.95
C LEU A 155 7.91 8.03 17.46
N ASP A 156 8.92 8.79 17.05
CA ASP A 156 9.10 9.21 15.67
C ASP A 156 9.32 8.02 14.74
N ARG A 157 10.15 7.06 15.15
CA ARG A 157 10.35 5.82 14.40
C ARG A 157 9.10 4.94 14.36
N MET A 158 8.37 4.81 15.47
CA MET A 158 7.12 4.06 15.50
C MET A 158 6.09 4.69 14.56
N TRP A 159 5.99 6.01 14.52
CA TRP A 159 5.14 6.71 13.53
C TRP A 159 5.62 6.44 12.11
N GLN A 160 6.93 6.55 11.86
CA GLN A 160 7.52 6.33 10.55
C GLN A 160 7.32 4.92 10.02
N TRP A 161 7.29 3.89 10.86
CA TRP A 161 7.20 2.49 10.42
C TRP A 161 5.83 1.85 10.64
N LEU A 162 5.10 2.23 11.69
CA LEU A 162 3.93 1.51 12.21
C LEU A 162 2.62 2.30 12.09
N ARG A 163 2.62 3.44 11.37
CA ARG A 163 1.39 4.15 10.98
C ARG A 163 0.50 3.31 10.06
N GLY A 164 -0.78 3.69 9.96
CA GLY A 164 -1.82 2.91 9.28
C GLY A 164 -2.55 1.97 10.23
N ARG A 165 -2.68 0.69 9.89
CA ARG A 165 -3.47 -0.27 10.69
C ARG A 165 -2.96 -0.38 12.13
N HIS A 166 -3.90 -0.29 13.07
CA HIS A 166 -3.63 -0.37 14.51
C HIS A 166 -2.82 -1.62 14.91
N ARG A 167 -2.97 -2.73 14.17
CA ARG A 167 -2.33 -4.01 14.47
C ARG A 167 -0.81 -3.89 14.60
N TYR A 168 -0.13 -3.10 13.77
CA TYR A 168 1.33 -2.99 13.77
C TYR A 168 1.87 -2.24 14.98
N THR A 169 1.15 -1.21 15.42
CA THR A 169 1.52 -0.44 16.61
C THR A 169 1.19 -1.24 17.87
N ALA A 170 0.00 -1.85 17.94
CA ALA A 170 -0.41 -2.64 19.10
C ALA A 170 0.48 -3.88 19.31
N SER A 171 0.85 -4.58 18.24
CA SER A 171 1.78 -5.70 18.29
C SER A 171 3.15 -5.29 18.81
N PHE A 172 3.73 -4.21 18.29
CA PHE A 172 5.04 -3.74 18.74
C PHE A 172 5.00 -3.27 20.20
N LEU A 173 3.91 -2.64 20.64
CA LEU A 173 3.70 -2.31 22.05
C LEU A 173 3.69 -3.56 22.93
N ALA A 174 3.08 -4.66 22.48
CA ALA A 174 3.14 -5.94 23.19
C ALA A 174 4.59 -6.46 23.30
N VAL A 175 5.40 -6.32 22.23
CA VAL A 175 6.84 -6.65 22.25
C VAL A 175 7.59 -5.80 23.28
N LEU A 176 7.36 -4.49 23.31
CA LEU A 176 7.97 -3.58 24.28
C LEU A 176 7.62 -3.95 25.72
N LEU A 177 6.32 -4.16 25.99
CA LEU A 177 5.82 -4.52 27.31
C LEU A 177 6.38 -5.86 27.79
N TYR A 178 6.40 -6.86 26.91
CA TYR A 178 6.95 -8.18 27.22
C TYR A 178 8.45 -8.13 27.57
N ASN A 179 9.18 -7.23 26.92
CA ASN A 179 10.61 -7.02 27.17
C ASN A 179 10.89 -5.96 28.25
N ASN A 180 9.87 -5.48 28.97
CA ASN A 180 10.00 -4.44 29.99
C ASN A 180 10.77 -3.20 29.48
N PHE A 181 10.57 -2.81 28.22
CA PHE A 181 11.25 -1.67 27.57
C PHE A 181 12.79 -1.76 27.54
N HIS A 182 13.38 -2.96 27.60
CA HIS A 182 14.81 -3.13 27.37
C HIS A 182 15.11 -3.07 25.87
N SER A 183 16.07 -2.24 25.46
CA SER A 183 16.50 -2.07 24.07
C SER A 183 15.38 -1.71 23.08
N PRO A 184 14.58 -0.65 23.33
CA PRO A 184 13.40 -0.36 22.53
C PRO A 184 13.68 -0.09 21.05
N HIS A 185 14.83 0.51 20.71
CA HIS A 185 15.15 0.81 19.30
C HIS A 185 15.55 -0.44 18.52
N THR A 186 16.32 -1.32 19.16
CA THR A 186 16.73 -2.64 18.66
C THR A 186 15.52 -3.55 18.50
N LEU A 187 14.60 -3.55 19.47
CA LEU A 187 13.36 -4.30 19.38
C LEU A 187 12.51 -3.83 18.20
N LEU A 188 12.41 -2.52 17.96
CA LEU A 188 11.70 -2.00 16.79
C LEU A 188 12.36 -2.43 15.48
N GLY A 189 13.70 -2.33 15.42
CA GLY A 189 14.47 -2.78 14.25
C GLY A 189 14.21 -4.25 13.92
N ASN A 190 14.31 -5.12 14.93
CA ASN A 190 14.09 -6.56 14.77
C ASN A 190 12.63 -6.90 14.46
N TYR A 191 11.68 -6.14 15.03
CA TYR A 191 10.26 -6.29 14.69
C TYR A 191 10.00 -5.98 13.21
N ILE A 192 10.59 -4.91 12.68
CA ILE A 192 10.51 -4.55 11.26
C ILE A 192 11.19 -5.62 10.41
N GLU A 193 12.41 -6.05 10.78
CA GLU A 193 13.15 -7.07 10.06
C GLU A 193 12.39 -8.39 10.00
N ASN A 194 11.76 -8.82 11.09
CA ASN A 194 11.03 -10.09 11.10
C ASN A 194 9.78 -10.07 10.21
N ILE A 195 9.13 -8.91 10.09
CA ILE A 195 7.93 -8.75 9.28
C ILE A 195 8.28 -8.57 7.79
N THR A 196 9.32 -7.81 7.51
CA THR A 196 9.63 -7.31 6.16
C THR A 196 10.84 -7.98 5.52
N GLU A 197 11.64 -8.67 6.31
CA GLU A 197 12.98 -9.19 5.97
C GLU A 197 13.95 -8.08 5.53
N TYR A 198 13.67 -6.84 5.95
CA TYR A 198 14.52 -5.66 5.75
C TYR A 198 15.00 -5.13 7.10
N LEU A 199 16.31 -4.96 7.24
CA LEU A 199 16.93 -4.35 8.42
C LEU A 199 16.89 -2.82 8.28
N PRO A 200 16.11 -2.10 9.10
CA PRO A 200 16.09 -0.64 9.04
C PRO A 200 17.41 -0.05 9.55
N HIS A 201 17.86 1.03 8.91
CA HIS A 201 19.11 1.76 9.23
C HIS A 201 18.85 3.14 9.85
N ASP A 202 17.60 3.42 10.24
CA ASP A 202 17.16 4.70 10.80
C ASP A 202 17.50 4.87 12.30
N ASN A 203 18.25 3.92 12.88
CA ASN A 203 18.46 3.82 14.33
C ASN A 203 19.89 3.53 14.78
N ASP A 204 20.87 3.62 13.89
CA ASP A 204 22.26 3.33 14.24
C ASP A 204 22.69 4.11 15.50
N THR A 205 22.38 5.41 15.56
CA THR A 205 22.69 6.27 16.71
C THR A 205 22.06 5.86 18.04
N TYR A 206 20.87 5.25 18.02
CA TYR A 206 20.12 4.90 19.25
C TYR A 206 20.28 3.44 19.65
N SER A 207 20.74 2.60 18.72
CA SER A 207 20.98 1.17 18.98
C SER A 207 22.39 0.93 19.51
N GLU A 208 23.29 1.91 19.36
CA GLU A 208 24.61 1.92 19.98
C GLU A 208 24.49 1.81 21.52
N GLY A 209 24.77 0.62 22.04
CA GLY A 209 24.74 0.31 23.48
C GLY A 209 23.48 -0.39 23.96
N GLU A 210 22.49 -0.62 23.09
CA GLU A 210 21.38 -1.52 23.38
C GLU A 210 21.81 -3.00 23.26
N GLU A 211 21.27 -3.86 24.11
CA GLU A 211 21.49 -5.31 24.02
C GLU A 211 20.78 -5.86 22.78
N GLY A 212 21.46 -6.71 22.01
CA GLY A 212 20.86 -7.46 20.91
C GLY A 212 19.76 -8.40 21.43
N ARG A 213 18.50 -8.13 21.06
CA ARG A 213 17.34 -8.92 21.49
C ARG A 213 16.45 -9.28 20.31
N TYR A 214 16.40 -10.56 19.98
CA TYR A 214 15.57 -11.03 18.88
C TYR A 214 14.16 -11.40 19.35
N ASN A 215 13.16 -11.24 18.49
CA ASN A 215 11.79 -11.59 18.83
C ASN A 215 10.97 -12.24 17.71
N ASP A 216 10.67 -13.53 17.84
CA ASP A 216 9.91 -14.34 16.86
C ASP A 216 8.38 -14.24 16.98
N TRP A 217 7.85 -13.14 17.52
CA TRP A 217 6.41 -13.04 17.77
C TRP A 217 5.57 -12.97 16.49
N TYR A 218 6.18 -12.60 15.37
CA TYR A 218 5.47 -12.39 14.12
C TYR A 218 6.13 -13.14 12.97
N LEU A 219 5.28 -13.79 12.19
CA LEU A 219 5.67 -14.34 10.91
C LEU A 219 5.83 -13.19 9.89
N PRO A 220 6.72 -13.35 8.90
CA PRO A 220 6.83 -12.41 7.79
C PRO A 220 5.49 -12.18 7.10
N LEU A 221 5.27 -10.95 6.60
CA LEU A 221 4.12 -10.65 5.74
C LEU A 221 4.16 -11.55 4.50
N GLY A 222 2.98 -12.02 4.08
CA GLY A 222 2.87 -12.90 2.90
C GLY A 222 3.45 -14.30 3.08
N HIS A 223 3.76 -14.76 4.29
CA HIS A 223 4.31 -16.12 4.51
C HIS A 223 3.42 -17.24 3.97
N LYS A 224 2.11 -17.02 3.83
CA LYS A 224 1.17 -17.98 3.24
C LYS A 224 1.30 -18.14 1.72
N GLY A 225 2.08 -17.27 1.07
CA GLY A 225 2.28 -17.26 -0.38
C GLY A 225 1.02 -16.80 -1.13
N PHE A 226 1.22 -16.15 -2.26
CA PHE A 226 0.10 -15.72 -3.10
C PHE A 226 -0.44 -16.89 -3.93
N GLY A 227 -1.77 -16.97 -4.04
CA GLY A 227 -2.41 -17.79 -5.08
C GLY A 227 -1.94 -17.38 -6.48
N LEU A 228 -1.79 -18.34 -7.41
CA LEU A 228 -1.27 -18.06 -8.75
C LEU A 228 -2.07 -16.99 -9.54
N TRP A 229 -3.36 -16.86 -9.24
CA TRP A 229 -4.27 -15.94 -9.90
C TRP A 229 -4.28 -14.55 -9.26
N SER A 230 -4.12 -14.47 -7.93
CA SER A 230 -4.00 -13.21 -7.17
C SER A 230 -2.67 -12.50 -7.41
N LEU A 231 -1.62 -13.25 -7.76
CA LEU A 231 -0.28 -12.71 -7.98
C LEU A 231 -0.25 -11.47 -8.87
N LYS A 232 -0.96 -11.44 -10.00
CA LYS A 232 -0.73 -10.40 -11.03
C LYS A 232 -1.15 -9.01 -10.56
N THR A 233 -2.38 -8.87 -10.07
CA THR A 233 -2.89 -7.62 -9.51
C THR A 233 -2.04 -7.19 -8.33
N VAL A 234 -1.73 -8.12 -7.42
CA VAL A 234 -0.90 -7.80 -6.25
C VAL A 234 0.49 -7.32 -6.66
N ILE A 235 1.11 -7.93 -7.67
CA ILE A 235 2.42 -7.50 -8.18
C ILE A 235 2.37 -6.09 -8.73
N VAL A 236 1.36 -5.79 -9.56
CA VAL A 236 1.24 -4.47 -10.19
C VAL A 236 1.02 -3.40 -9.14
N GLU A 237 0.04 -3.60 -8.25
CA GLU A 237 -0.28 -2.64 -7.21
C GLU A 237 0.82 -2.53 -6.15
N MET A 238 1.50 -3.62 -5.80
CA MET A 238 2.65 -3.55 -4.88
C MET A 238 3.84 -2.82 -5.51
N HIS A 239 4.12 -3.09 -6.79
CA HIS A 239 5.16 -2.38 -7.52
C HIS A 239 4.83 -0.89 -7.66
N ARG A 240 3.54 -0.57 -7.87
CA ARG A 240 3.03 0.80 -7.89
C ARG A 240 3.15 1.49 -6.54
N ALA A 241 2.71 0.84 -5.46
CA ALA A 241 2.80 1.33 -4.10
C ALA A 241 4.24 1.61 -3.70
N ALA A 242 5.16 0.70 -3.99
CA ALA A 242 6.56 0.86 -3.67
C ALA A 242 7.27 1.93 -4.53
N ALA A 243 6.96 2.02 -5.83
CA ALA A 243 7.47 3.13 -6.66
C ALA A 243 6.95 4.49 -6.17
N SER A 244 5.66 4.57 -5.84
CA SER A 244 5.05 5.77 -5.27
C SER A 244 5.68 6.11 -3.92
N PHE A 245 5.85 5.13 -3.03
CA PHE A 245 6.42 5.32 -1.71
C PHE A 245 7.88 5.79 -1.78
N LEU A 246 8.71 5.20 -2.63
CA LEU A 246 10.08 5.65 -2.86
C LEU A 246 10.16 7.06 -3.45
N SER A 247 9.10 7.49 -4.15
CA SER A 247 9.07 8.80 -4.82
C SER A 247 8.40 9.89 -3.99
N THR A 248 7.50 9.56 -3.06
CA THR A 248 6.64 10.54 -2.36
C THR A 248 6.58 10.32 -0.85
N SER A 249 7.06 9.18 -0.35
CA SER A 249 6.86 8.68 1.01
C SER A 249 5.41 8.45 1.44
N ALA A 250 4.46 8.53 0.50
CA ALA A 250 3.03 8.42 0.75
C ALA A 250 2.42 7.11 0.26
N GLY A 251 3.07 6.38 -0.66
CA GLY A 251 2.52 5.13 -1.23
C GLY A 251 1.26 5.37 -2.07
N CYS A 252 0.32 4.43 -2.08
CA CYS A 252 -0.89 4.48 -2.89
C CYS A 252 -2.15 4.52 -2.02
N THR A 253 -3.14 5.33 -2.39
CA THR A 253 -4.44 5.46 -1.69
C THR A 253 -5.63 5.36 -2.63
N ASP A 254 -5.36 5.03 -3.89
CA ASP A 254 -6.27 5.05 -5.04
C ASP A 254 -6.35 3.65 -5.70
N CYS A 255 -6.05 2.59 -4.96
CA CYS A 255 -6.20 1.23 -5.47
C CYS A 255 -7.70 0.91 -5.63
N LEU A 256 -8.05 0.22 -6.71
CA LEU A 256 -9.44 -0.04 -7.07
C LEU A 256 -10.05 -1.11 -6.15
N THR A 257 -11.37 -1.06 -5.93
CA THR A 257 -12.10 -2.06 -5.13
C THR A 257 -12.00 -3.49 -5.68
N GLU A 258 -11.80 -3.63 -6.99
CA GLU A 258 -11.57 -4.92 -7.64
C GLU A 258 -10.28 -5.58 -7.15
N ASP A 259 -9.37 -4.79 -6.56
CA ASP A 259 -8.09 -5.26 -5.99
C ASP A 259 -8.22 -5.67 -4.51
N ARG A 260 -9.44 -6.02 -4.06
CA ARG A 260 -9.74 -6.60 -2.73
C ARG A 260 -8.73 -7.66 -2.29
N VAL A 261 -8.17 -8.42 -3.22
CA VAL A 261 -7.10 -9.39 -2.96
C VAL A 261 -5.92 -8.82 -2.16
N LEU A 262 -5.58 -7.53 -2.32
CA LEU A 262 -4.54 -6.86 -1.55
C LEU A 262 -4.82 -6.86 -0.05
N ILE A 263 -6.09 -6.74 0.34
CA ILE A 263 -6.52 -6.76 1.75
C ILE A 263 -6.50 -8.19 2.29
N THR A 264 -6.97 -9.16 1.50
CA THR A 264 -6.97 -10.59 1.93
C THR A 264 -5.56 -11.09 2.18
N GLU A 265 -4.60 -10.59 1.41
CA GLU A 265 -3.17 -10.94 1.52
C GLU A 265 -2.42 -10.08 2.54
N ASP A 266 -3.13 -9.30 3.37
CA ASP A 266 -2.58 -8.43 4.43
C ASP A 266 -1.75 -7.24 3.93
N TYR A 267 -1.81 -6.87 2.65
CA TYR A 267 -1.05 -5.75 2.09
C TYR A 267 -1.81 -4.41 2.01
N GLY A 268 -3.12 -4.47 1.85
CA GLY A 268 -3.97 -3.28 1.75
C GLY A 268 -4.93 -3.15 2.94
N TYR A 269 -5.55 -1.99 3.04
CA TYR A 269 -6.68 -1.74 3.94
C TYR A 269 -7.64 -0.71 3.33
N PHE A 270 -8.89 -0.72 3.78
CA PHE A 270 -9.88 0.27 3.38
C PHE A 270 -9.65 1.58 4.13
N ILE A 271 -9.78 2.72 3.43
CA ILE A 271 -9.60 4.07 4.02
C ILE A 271 -10.90 4.86 4.14
N ASP A 272 -12.00 4.28 3.70
CA ASP A 272 -13.33 4.87 3.70
C ASP A 272 -14.35 3.88 4.28
N PRO A 273 -15.41 4.36 4.94
CA PRO A 273 -16.41 3.49 5.53
C PRO A 273 -17.08 2.54 4.53
N ASP A 274 -17.28 2.95 3.27
CA ASP A 274 -18.01 2.21 2.24
C ASP A 274 -17.18 1.13 1.52
N CYS A 275 -15.92 0.91 1.92
CA CYS A 275 -15.03 -0.09 1.32
C CYS A 275 -14.74 0.16 -0.17
N ALA A 276 -14.78 1.43 -0.59
CA ALA A 276 -14.65 1.90 -1.96
C ALA A 276 -13.20 2.22 -2.38
N GLN A 277 -12.28 2.42 -1.44
CA GLN A 277 -10.88 2.77 -1.70
C GLN A 277 -9.95 1.92 -0.84
N ILE A 278 -8.91 1.41 -1.49
CA ILE A 278 -7.88 0.61 -0.85
C ILE A 278 -6.59 1.43 -0.82
N ALA A 279 -5.94 1.45 0.35
CA ALA A 279 -4.60 2.03 0.50
C ALA A 279 -3.52 0.97 0.66
N LEU A 280 -2.38 1.26 0.04
CA LEU A 280 -1.08 0.60 0.17
C LEU A 280 -0.01 1.68 0.40
N ASN A 281 -0.07 2.29 1.57
CA ASN A 281 0.77 3.41 1.99
C ASN A 281 1.54 3.14 3.29
N GLU A 282 1.31 1.98 3.91
CA GLU A 282 1.96 1.59 5.15
C GLU A 282 3.43 1.25 4.90
N PRO A 283 4.37 1.93 5.56
CA PRO A 283 5.80 1.77 5.33
C PRO A 283 6.28 0.33 5.48
N ILE A 284 5.83 -0.37 6.54
CA ILE A 284 6.20 -1.76 6.79
C ILE A 284 5.69 -2.70 5.69
N THR A 285 4.46 -2.47 5.22
CA THR A 285 3.79 -3.29 4.21
C THR A 285 4.39 -3.10 2.82
N VAL A 286 4.63 -1.84 2.44
CA VAL A 286 5.28 -1.50 1.18
C VAL A 286 6.72 -2.02 1.15
N THR A 287 7.44 -1.94 2.28
CA THR A 287 8.79 -2.49 2.41
C THR A 287 8.79 -4.00 2.24
N ALA A 288 7.91 -4.72 2.94
CA ALA A 288 7.77 -6.16 2.79
C ALA A 288 7.46 -6.56 1.34
N GLY A 289 6.54 -5.85 0.69
CA GLY A 289 6.20 -6.09 -0.71
C GLY A 289 7.33 -5.80 -1.69
N ALA A 290 8.12 -4.75 -1.45
CA ALA A 290 9.33 -4.48 -2.24
C ALA A 290 10.38 -5.60 -2.11
N ILE A 291 10.63 -6.07 -0.88
CA ILE A 291 11.53 -7.20 -0.64
C ILE A 291 10.99 -8.48 -1.31
N TRP A 292 9.70 -8.73 -1.22
CA TRP A 292 9.05 -9.84 -1.89
C TRP A 292 9.21 -9.77 -3.41
N LEU A 293 8.97 -8.60 -4.04
CA LEU A 293 9.19 -8.38 -5.47
C LEU A 293 10.64 -8.67 -5.87
N LYS A 294 11.60 -8.25 -5.05
CA LYS A 294 13.03 -8.52 -5.25
C LYS A 294 13.34 -10.02 -5.22
N LYS A 295 12.87 -10.75 -4.20
CA LYS A 295 13.09 -12.20 -4.08
C LYS A 295 12.51 -12.97 -5.26
N ASN A 296 11.39 -12.50 -5.78
CA ASN A 296 10.72 -13.09 -6.92
C ASN A 296 11.27 -12.48 -8.23
N PHE A 297 12.59 -12.62 -8.45
CA PHE A 297 13.39 -12.17 -9.62
C PHE A 297 12.76 -12.42 -11.00
N TYR A 298 11.74 -13.27 -11.07
CA TYR A 298 10.86 -13.42 -12.20
C TYR A 298 10.15 -12.12 -12.64
N PHE A 299 10.25 -10.99 -11.93
CA PHE A 299 9.62 -9.71 -12.29
C PHE A 299 10.61 -8.57 -12.56
N GLY A 300 11.73 -8.83 -13.23
CA GLY A 300 12.56 -7.75 -13.78
C GLY A 300 11.73 -6.80 -14.68
N PHE A 301 12.13 -5.53 -14.80
CA PHE A 301 11.38 -4.48 -15.51
C PHE A 301 10.88 -4.91 -16.89
N ALA A 302 11.71 -5.55 -17.71
CA ALA A 302 11.29 -6.03 -19.02
C ALA A 302 10.11 -7.02 -18.96
N LYS A 303 10.06 -7.87 -17.93
CA LYS A 303 8.92 -8.77 -17.70
C LYS A 303 7.74 -8.07 -17.05
N PHE A 304 7.96 -7.07 -16.20
CA PHE A 304 6.90 -6.19 -15.71
C PHE A 304 6.21 -5.46 -16.87
N ILE A 305 6.98 -4.79 -17.73
CA ILE A 305 6.49 -4.18 -18.97
C ILE A 305 5.81 -5.22 -19.86
N ARG A 306 6.36 -6.44 -19.98
CA ARG A 306 5.71 -7.50 -20.76
C ARG A 306 4.38 -7.95 -20.16
N ILE A 307 4.23 -7.98 -18.84
CA ILE A 307 2.96 -8.28 -18.16
C ILE A 307 1.96 -7.17 -18.46
N PHE A 308 2.41 -5.92 -18.47
CA PHE A 308 1.64 -4.76 -18.83
C PHE A 308 1.21 -4.78 -20.31
N CYS A 309 2.15 -4.81 -21.26
CA CYS A 309 1.88 -4.76 -22.69
C CYS A 309 1.06 -5.95 -23.21
N LYS A 310 1.11 -7.12 -22.56
CA LYS A 310 0.38 -8.31 -23.01
C LYS A 310 -1.08 -8.36 -22.54
N ARG A 311 -1.51 -7.46 -21.66
CA ARG A 311 -2.88 -7.50 -21.14
C ARG A 311 -3.47 -6.10 -21.15
N SER A 312 -4.32 -5.86 -22.14
CA SER A 312 -5.17 -4.67 -22.27
C SER A 312 -6.22 -4.51 -21.15
N GLU A 313 -6.29 -5.44 -20.19
CA GLU A 313 -7.30 -5.47 -19.13
C GLU A 313 -6.86 -4.82 -17.82
N VAL A 314 -5.55 -4.74 -17.54
CA VAL A 314 -5.07 -4.13 -16.30
C VAL A 314 -4.82 -2.65 -16.54
N PHE A 315 -5.73 -1.80 -16.08
CA PHE A 315 -5.54 -0.36 -16.07
C PHE A 315 -4.39 -0.02 -15.13
N VAL A 316 -3.29 0.53 -15.65
CA VAL A 316 -2.22 1.08 -14.81
C VAL A 316 -2.37 2.58 -14.78
N HIS A 317 -2.45 3.10 -13.57
CA HIS A 317 -2.55 4.52 -13.34
C HIS A 317 -1.30 5.25 -13.88
N PRO A 318 -1.42 6.32 -14.68
CA PRO A 318 -0.26 6.99 -15.29
C PRO A 318 0.77 7.49 -14.25
N THR A 319 0.32 7.84 -13.04
CA THR A 319 1.23 8.23 -11.95
C THR A 319 2.19 7.12 -11.58
N HIS A 320 1.83 5.84 -11.78
CA HIS A 320 2.73 4.72 -11.55
C HIS A 320 4.02 4.86 -12.38
N PHE A 321 3.87 5.02 -13.69
CA PHE A 321 4.99 5.18 -14.60
C PHE A 321 5.77 6.47 -14.32
N ALA A 322 5.08 7.54 -13.90
CA ALA A 322 5.73 8.79 -13.52
C ALA A 322 6.67 8.60 -12.32
N HIS A 323 6.18 7.99 -11.23
CA HIS A 323 6.98 7.66 -10.05
C HIS A 323 8.12 6.70 -10.39
N PHE A 324 7.82 5.66 -11.16
CA PHE A 324 8.83 4.70 -11.58
C PHE A 324 9.94 5.33 -12.41
N LEU A 325 9.58 6.18 -13.39
CA LEU A 325 10.54 6.87 -14.25
C LEU A 325 11.39 7.86 -13.44
N ALA A 326 10.78 8.63 -12.54
CA ALA A 326 11.49 9.54 -11.64
C ALA A 326 12.50 8.80 -10.76
N PHE A 327 12.07 7.72 -10.12
CA PHE A 327 12.95 6.86 -9.33
C PHE A 327 14.09 6.27 -10.16
N TRP A 328 13.78 5.78 -11.37
CA TRP A 328 14.77 5.21 -12.28
C TRP A 328 15.82 6.25 -12.72
N LEU A 329 15.38 7.42 -13.18
CA LEU A 329 16.25 8.53 -13.59
C LEU A 329 17.18 8.98 -12.46
N THR A 330 16.64 9.05 -11.23
CA THR A 330 17.44 9.38 -10.05
C THR A 330 18.49 8.31 -9.77
N SER A 331 18.10 7.03 -9.90
CA SER A 331 18.98 5.88 -9.63
C SER A 331 20.14 5.77 -10.61
N ILE A 332 19.94 6.11 -11.89
CA ILE A 332 21.01 6.08 -12.91
C ILE A 332 21.90 7.32 -12.89
N SER A 333 21.44 8.42 -12.26
CA SER A 333 22.21 9.66 -12.10
C SER A 333 23.15 9.62 -10.89
N GLY A 334 22.98 8.65 -10.00
CA GLY A 334 23.87 8.42 -8.86
C GLY A 334 25.21 7.78 -9.27
N PRO A 335 26.24 7.88 -8.39
CA PRO A 335 27.49 7.15 -8.62
C PRO A 335 27.20 5.65 -8.79
N PRO A 336 27.93 4.95 -9.68
CA PRO A 336 27.74 3.52 -9.89
C PRO A 336 27.92 2.82 -8.55
N CYS A 337 26.81 2.30 -8.01
CA CYS A 337 26.86 1.50 -6.80
C CYS A 337 27.65 0.23 -7.15
N GLU A 338 28.79 0.01 -6.50
CA GLU A 338 29.53 -1.23 -6.62
C GLU A 338 28.60 -2.38 -6.22
N ILE A 339 28.09 -3.12 -7.20
CA ILE A 339 27.34 -4.34 -6.93
C ILE A 339 28.38 -5.36 -6.46
N PRO A 340 28.29 -5.87 -5.22
CA PRO A 340 29.24 -6.88 -4.76
C PRO A 340 29.20 -8.08 -5.71
N ASP A 341 30.38 -8.52 -6.20
CA ASP A 341 30.53 -9.62 -7.18
C ASP A 341 29.82 -10.93 -6.76
N THR A 342 29.48 -11.07 -5.48
CA THR A 342 28.70 -12.17 -4.90
C THR A 342 27.31 -12.36 -5.51
N TYR A 343 26.75 -11.34 -6.17
CA TYR A 343 25.43 -11.45 -6.83
C TYR A 343 25.42 -12.28 -8.14
N ARG A 344 26.58 -12.68 -8.67
CA ARG A 344 26.64 -13.46 -9.93
C ARG A 344 26.43 -14.97 -9.78
N SER A 345 26.43 -15.53 -8.57
CA SER A 345 26.24 -16.97 -8.35
C SER A 345 24.76 -17.36 -8.27
N PHE A 346 24.09 -17.39 -9.42
CA PHE A 346 22.70 -17.84 -9.57
C PHE A 346 22.58 -19.35 -9.31
N GLY A 347 21.88 -19.73 -8.23
CA GLY A 347 21.48 -21.13 -8.04
C GLY A 347 20.99 -21.53 -6.65
N SER A 348 21.23 -20.73 -5.61
CA SER A 348 20.76 -21.04 -4.25
C SER A 348 19.81 -19.94 -3.75
N PRO A 349 18.64 -20.30 -3.18
CA PRO A 349 17.75 -19.36 -2.49
C PRO A 349 18.39 -18.99 -1.15
N THR A 350 19.48 -18.24 -1.17
CA THR A 350 20.25 -17.93 0.04
C THR A 350 20.36 -16.43 0.25
N VAL A 351 19.77 -16.04 1.38
CA VAL A 351 20.12 -14.90 2.24
C VAL A 351 20.32 -13.60 1.48
N ILE A 352 19.28 -12.76 1.48
CA ILE A 352 19.43 -11.35 1.13
C ILE A 352 20.52 -10.78 2.05
N PRO A 353 21.57 -10.14 1.52
CA PRO A 353 22.56 -9.46 2.35
C PRO A 353 21.84 -8.48 3.28
N SER A 354 22.23 -8.43 4.55
CA SER A 354 21.70 -7.53 5.59
C SER A 354 21.78 -6.03 5.26
N HIS A 355 22.29 -5.66 4.08
CA HIS A 355 22.48 -4.30 3.59
C HIS A 355 21.67 -3.99 2.33
N CYS A 356 20.64 -4.79 2.05
CA CYS A 356 19.80 -4.62 0.87
C CYS A 356 18.84 -3.44 1.04
N LYS A 357 18.99 -2.39 0.23
CA LYS A 357 18.13 -1.21 0.27
C LYS A 357 16.78 -1.51 -0.39
N ILE A 358 15.72 -0.85 0.04
CA ILE A 358 14.40 -0.91 -0.64
C ILE A 358 14.54 -0.49 -2.10
N SER A 359 15.35 0.55 -2.37
CA SER A 359 15.69 1.00 -3.72
C SER A 359 16.32 -0.09 -4.59
N ASP A 360 17.02 -1.06 -3.98
CA ASP A 360 17.63 -2.16 -4.72
C ASP A 360 16.61 -3.16 -5.27
N ALA A 361 15.38 -3.19 -4.73
CA ALA A 361 14.29 -3.99 -5.29
C ALA A 361 13.86 -3.49 -6.67
N PHE A 362 14.10 -2.21 -6.98
CA PHE A 362 13.69 -1.55 -8.22
C PHE A 362 14.84 -1.34 -9.20
N ARG A 363 16.05 -1.81 -8.88
CA ARG A 363 17.18 -1.71 -9.80
C ARG A 363 16.97 -2.62 -11.01
N ILE A 364 16.90 -2.00 -12.17
CA ILE A 364 16.83 -2.70 -13.46
C ILE A 364 18.21 -3.24 -13.80
N ILE A 365 18.37 -4.57 -13.74
CA ILE A 365 19.60 -5.24 -14.18
C ILE A 365 19.70 -5.15 -15.71
N GLY A 366 20.82 -4.62 -16.22
CA GLY A 366 21.19 -4.69 -17.64
C GLY A 366 20.92 -3.45 -18.49
N LEU A 367 20.54 -2.31 -17.88
CA LEU A 367 20.58 -1.02 -18.58
C LEU A 367 22.00 -0.45 -18.57
N PRO A 368 22.43 0.24 -19.64
CA PRO A 368 23.75 0.86 -19.70
C PRO A 368 23.95 1.85 -18.55
N ALA A 369 25.17 1.87 -18.00
CA ALA A 369 25.55 2.75 -16.91
C ALA A 369 25.56 4.21 -17.35
N ALA A 370 24.87 5.06 -16.57
CA ALA A 370 24.76 6.51 -16.68
C ALA A 370 24.19 7.03 -18.02
N LEU A 371 23.48 8.16 -17.97
CA LEU A 371 23.37 9.04 -19.14
C LEU A 371 24.77 9.67 -19.29
N PRO A 372 25.63 9.23 -20.24
CA PRO A 372 27.07 9.51 -20.17
C PRO A 372 27.42 11.01 -20.28
N GLU A 373 26.45 11.83 -20.68
CA GLU A 373 26.61 13.25 -20.96
C GLU A 373 25.59 14.14 -20.24
N MET A 374 24.71 13.58 -19.39
CA MET A 374 23.65 14.33 -18.71
C MET A 374 23.51 13.92 -17.25
N LYS A 375 23.28 14.90 -16.38
CA LYS A 375 22.97 14.72 -14.96
C LYS A 375 21.62 15.33 -14.61
N LEU A 376 20.87 14.67 -13.74
CA LEU A 376 19.63 15.20 -13.19
C LEU A 376 19.95 16.34 -12.21
N VAL A 377 19.31 17.49 -12.38
CA VAL A 377 19.53 18.67 -11.54
C VAL A 377 18.22 19.26 -11.01
N THR A 378 18.30 19.86 -9.82
CA THR A 378 17.31 20.80 -9.29
C THR A 378 17.89 22.21 -9.36
N PHE A 379 17.07 23.25 -9.21
CA PHE A 379 17.59 24.59 -9.01
C PHE A 379 17.25 25.07 -7.62
N THR A 380 18.24 25.65 -6.94
CA THR A 380 18.04 26.33 -5.67
C THR A 380 18.28 27.82 -5.89
N LYS A 381 17.40 28.66 -5.33
CA LYS A 381 17.58 30.10 -5.37
C LYS A 381 18.58 30.52 -4.30
N ILE A 382 19.72 31.04 -4.74
CA ILE A 382 20.74 31.63 -3.86
C ILE A 382 20.78 33.12 -4.18
N GLU A 383 20.31 33.94 -3.24
CA GLU A 383 20.14 35.39 -3.41
C GLU A 383 19.22 35.73 -4.61
N GLN A 384 19.79 36.26 -5.71
CA GLN A 384 19.09 36.64 -6.94
C GLN A 384 19.40 35.72 -8.13
N ARG A 385 20.14 34.63 -7.92
CA ARG A 385 20.49 33.66 -8.98
C ARG A 385 19.97 32.27 -8.66
N PHE A 386 19.73 31.49 -9.72
CA PHE A 386 19.45 30.06 -9.62
C PHE A 386 20.74 29.29 -9.84
N GLU A 387 21.04 28.36 -8.94
CA GLU A 387 22.16 27.44 -9.07
C GLU A 387 21.63 26.04 -9.29
N ALA A 388 22.16 25.34 -10.30
CA ALA A 388 21.86 23.94 -10.53
C ALA A 388 22.55 23.07 -9.48
N VAL A 389 21.77 22.21 -8.83
CA VAL A 389 22.23 21.30 -7.78
C VAL A 389 21.99 19.86 -8.24
N ASP A 390 23.04 19.06 -8.21
CA ASP A 390 22.99 17.66 -8.62
C ASP A 390 22.04 16.87 -7.73
N VAL A 391 21.14 16.13 -8.37
CA VAL A 391 20.18 15.29 -7.68
C VAL A 391 20.83 13.93 -7.47
N HIS A 392 21.12 13.62 -6.22
CA HIS A 392 21.59 12.31 -5.81
C HIS A 392 20.54 11.65 -4.93
N LEU A 393 20.27 10.37 -5.18
CA LEU A 393 19.49 9.56 -4.25
C LEU A 393 20.30 9.44 -2.96
N ARG A 394 19.90 10.20 -1.94
CA ARG A 394 20.47 10.09 -0.60
C ARG A 394 19.72 9.02 0.17
N GLU A 395 20.46 8.22 0.94
CA GLU A 395 19.92 7.06 1.67
C GLU A 395 19.21 7.46 2.97
N ASP A 396 19.63 8.59 3.56
CA ASP A 396 19.10 9.16 4.78
C ASP A 396 17.86 10.03 4.55
N ILE A 397 17.61 10.42 3.30
CA ILE A 397 16.47 11.26 2.94
C ILE A 397 15.46 10.41 2.18
N TYR A 398 14.35 10.12 2.85
CA TYR A 398 13.04 9.88 2.25
C TYR A 398 12.57 11.15 1.48
N GLY A 399 13.42 11.64 0.59
CA GLY A 399 13.21 12.85 -0.17
C GLY A 399 12.08 12.59 -1.12
N LYS A 400 11.08 13.47 -1.12
CA LYS A 400 10.06 13.44 -2.17
C LYS A 400 10.79 13.68 -3.48
N LEU A 401 10.89 12.65 -4.32
CA LEU A 401 11.43 12.77 -5.67
C LEU A 401 10.41 13.46 -6.58
N VAL A 402 9.14 13.12 -6.39
CA VAL A 402 8.04 13.58 -7.24
C VAL A 402 7.11 14.45 -6.42
N PHE A 403 6.90 15.67 -6.90
CA PHE A 403 5.82 16.53 -6.47
C PHE A 403 4.60 16.34 -7.38
N MET A 404 3.46 15.99 -6.79
CA MET A 404 2.20 15.81 -7.51
C MET A 404 1.47 17.15 -7.61
N ALA A 405 1.54 17.81 -8.77
CA ALA A 405 0.90 19.11 -8.95
C ALA A 405 -0.54 18.93 -9.44
N SER A 406 -1.49 19.37 -8.61
CA SER A 406 -2.94 19.23 -8.86
C SER A 406 -3.62 20.56 -9.19
N SER A 407 -2.93 21.68 -8.98
CA SER A 407 -3.43 23.03 -9.17
C SER A 407 -2.40 23.93 -9.86
N ASN A 408 -2.85 25.06 -10.43
CA ASN A 408 -1.93 26.04 -11.02
C ASN A 408 -0.94 26.62 -9.98
N GLU A 409 -1.37 26.75 -8.73
CA GLU A 409 -0.53 27.22 -7.63
C GLU A 409 0.59 26.22 -7.32
N ASP A 410 0.27 24.92 -7.30
CA ASP A 410 1.25 23.85 -7.14
C ASP A 410 2.32 23.94 -8.23
N ILE A 411 1.88 24.02 -9.49
CA ILE A 411 2.77 24.09 -10.66
C ILE A 411 3.69 25.32 -10.57
N LEU A 412 3.12 26.48 -10.22
CA LEU A 412 3.87 27.72 -10.03
C LEU A 412 4.88 27.61 -8.89
N SER A 413 4.49 27.04 -7.75
CA SER A 413 5.40 26.87 -6.60
C SER A 413 6.62 26.02 -6.97
N TRP A 414 6.41 24.97 -7.78
CA TRP A 414 7.49 24.11 -8.22
C TRP A 414 8.43 24.80 -9.22
N PHE A 415 7.91 25.46 -10.26
CA PHE A 415 8.75 26.20 -11.22
C PHE A 415 9.44 27.42 -10.60
N LYS A 416 8.90 27.99 -9.51
CA LYS A 416 9.57 29.04 -8.74
C LYS A 416 10.66 28.52 -7.82
N HIS A 417 10.84 27.19 -7.77
CA HIS A 417 11.79 26.53 -6.87
C HIS A 417 11.50 26.82 -5.40
N GLU A 418 10.21 26.92 -5.04
CA GLU A 418 9.72 26.94 -3.65
C GLU A 418 9.62 25.51 -3.08
N ARG A 419 10.00 24.52 -3.89
CA ARG A 419 9.92 23.08 -3.70
C ARG A 419 11.27 22.47 -4.06
N ASP A 420 11.69 21.46 -3.31
CA ASP A 420 12.99 20.80 -3.48
C ASP A 420 12.89 19.52 -4.34
N GLU A 421 11.67 19.08 -4.67
CA GLU A 421 11.44 17.87 -5.44
C GLU A 421 12.00 17.97 -6.87
N PRO A 422 12.86 17.03 -7.33
CA PRO A 422 13.47 17.08 -8.66
C PRO A 422 12.51 16.84 -9.82
N PHE A 423 11.35 16.24 -9.56
CA PHE A 423 10.33 15.97 -10.56
C PHE A 423 9.00 16.60 -10.16
N CYS A 424 8.25 17.08 -11.16
CA CYS A 424 6.86 17.48 -11.01
C CYS A 424 5.98 16.66 -11.94
N ALA A 425 4.99 15.98 -11.37
CA ALA A 425 3.97 15.26 -12.12
C ALA A 425 2.73 16.15 -12.24
N LEU A 426 2.49 16.65 -13.45
CA LEU A 426 1.31 17.44 -13.77
C LEU A 426 0.13 16.49 -13.98
N LEU A 427 -0.87 16.57 -13.12
CA LEU A 427 -2.10 15.83 -13.26
C LEU A 427 -3.00 16.52 -14.27
N SER A 428 -3.37 15.83 -15.35
CA SER A 428 -4.41 16.32 -16.25
C SER A 428 -5.77 16.21 -15.59
N SER A 429 -6.68 17.12 -15.92
CA SER A 429 -8.11 16.99 -15.57
C SER A 429 -8.73 15.68 -16.08
N SER A 430 -8.11 15.08 -17.11
CA SER A 430 -8.38 13.71 -17.51
C SER A 430 -7.50 12.74 -16.71
N SER A 431 -8.11 11.78 -16.01
CA SER A 431 -7.41 10.78 -15.17
C SER A 431 -6.47 9.83 -15.92
N ASN A 432 -6.30 10.01 -17.24
CA ASN A 432 -5.61 9.09 -18.12
C ASN A 432 -4.24 9.60 -18.60
N THR A 433 -3.82 10.80 -18.21
CA THR A 433 -2.53 11.35 -18.63
C THR A 433 -1.84 12.12 -17.52
N VAL A 434 -0.54 11.89 -17.37
CA VAL A 434 0.36 12.64 -16.50
C VAL A 434 1.52 13.16 -17.34
N ILE A 435 1.96 14.39 -17.07
CA ILE A 435 3.18 14.93 -17.68
C ILE A 435 4.23 15.02 -16.58
N LEU A 436 5.31 14.26 -16.70
CA LEU A 436 6.45 14.35 -15.80
C LEU A 436 7.41 15.42 -16.31
N VAL A 437 7.71 16.39 -15.46
CA VAL A 437 8.60 17.52 -15.75
C VAL A 437 9.82 17.45 -14.85
N PHE A 438 11.01 17.63 -15.41
CA PHE A 438 12.28 17.67 -14.68
C PHE A 438 13.37 18.39 -15.49
N CYS A 439 14.54 18.60 -14.89
CA CYS A 439 15.67 19.26 -15.55
C CYS A 439 16.90 18.35 -15.65
N LEU A 440 17.53 18.35 -16.82
CA LEU A 440 18.82 17.70 -17.06
C LEU A 440 19.88 18.76 -17.37
N GLN A 441 21.10 18.58 -16.87
CA GLN A 441 22.26 19.40 -17.19
C GLN A 441 23.30 18.57 -17.96
N ARG A 442 23.81 19.10 -19.06
CA ARG A 442 24.89 18.50 -19.85
C ARG A 442 26.26 18.77 -19.24
N ALA A 443 27.27 18.07 -19.75
CA ALA A 443 28.67 18.26 -19.36
C ALA A 443 29.20 19.69 -19.62
N ASP A 444 28.56 20.46 -20.51
CA ASP A 444 28.87 21.88 -20.80
C ASP A 444 28.11 22.87 -19.89
N GLU A 445 27.49 22.36 -18.81
CA GLU A 445 26.66 23.10 -17.86
C GLU A 445 25.35 23.65 -18.43
N GLN A 446 25.05 23.40 -19.71
CA GLN A 446 23.77 23.76 -20.28
C GLN A 446 22.66 22.88 -19.70
N SER A 447 21.60 23.50 -19.19
CA SER A 447 20.46 22.82 -18.58
C SER A 447 19.24 22.87 -19.49
N PHE A 448 18.41 21.83 -19.50
CA PHE A 448 17.22 21.74 -20.33
C PHE A 448 16.07 21.14 -19.53
N TRP A 449 14.87 21.61 -19.82
CA TRP A 449 13.64 21.07 -19.24
C TRP A 449 13.12 19.94 -20.11
N VAL A 450 12.72 18.85 -19.46
CA VAL A 450 12.20 17.66 -20.11
C VAL A 450 10.74 17.49 -19.70
N PHE A 451 9.87 17.30 -20.69
CA PHE A 451 8.45 17.02 -20.53
C PHE A 451 8.16 15.63 -21.08
N VAL A 452 7.72 14.71 -20.22
CA VAL A 452 7.39 13.33 -20.62
C VAL A 452 5.90 13.09 -20.42
N ARG A 453 5.17 12.91 -21.52
CA ARG A 453 3.77 12.49 -21.47
C ARG A 453 3.67 11.01 -21.16
N ILE A 454 2.85 10.68 -20.18
CA ILE A 454 2.58 9.33 -19.73
C ILE A 454 1.08 9.11 -19.83
N SER A 455 0.65 8.17 -20.68
CA SER A 455 -0.75 7.84 -20.92
C SER A 455 -1.08 6.44 -20.38
N SER A 456 -2.28 6.27 -19.81
CA SER A 456 -2.80 4.95 -19.40
C SER A 456 -3.24 4.09 -20.59
N LYS A 457 -3.54 4.71 -21.73
CA LYS A 457 -3.98 4.00 -22.93
C LYS A 457 -2.80 3.74 -23.85
N SER A 458 -2.56 2.46 -24.18
CA SER A 458 -1.81 2.13 -25.38
C SER A 458 -2.65 2.53 -26.58
N THR A 459 -2.32 3.66 -27.20
CA THR A 459 -2.83 3.97 -28.54
C THR A 459 -2.41 2.84 -29.48
N ASN A 460 -3.34 2.33 -30.29
CA ASN A 460 -2.99 1.36 -31.33
C ASN A 460 -1.87 1.97 -32.18
N GLU A 461 -0.76 1.24 -32.35
CA GLU A 461 0.47 1.74 -33.01
C GLU A 461 0.23 2.30 -34.41
N GLU A 462 -0.90 1.98 -35.04
CA GLU A 462 -1.24 2.35 -36.42
C GLU A 462 -1.85 3.76 -36.58
N ASP A 463 -2.25 4.45 -35.50
CA ASP A 463 -2.93 5.77 -35.56
C ASP A 463 -2.22 6.91 -34.79
N ILE A 464 -0.98 6.71 -34.33
CA ILE A 464 -0.27 7.74 -33.55
C ILE A 464 0.41 8.73 -34.50
N ASP A 465 -0.18 9.93 -34.63
CA ASP A 465 0.53 11.09 -35.18
C ASP A 465 1.52 11.63 -34.14
N PHE A 466 2.73 11.06 -34.15
CA PHE A 466 3.82 11.48 -33.26
C PHE A 466 4.12 12.97 -33.37
N ALA A 467 3.96 13.59 -34.55
CA ALA A 467 4.21 15.02 -34.71
C ALA A 467 3.16 15.84 -33.94
N GLN A 468 1.90 15.40 -33.95
CA GLN A 468 0.84 16.02 -33.16
C GLN A 468 1.06 15.79 -31.65
N GLU A 469 1.46 14.60 -31.21
CA GLU A 469 1.74 14.36 -29.78
C GLU A 469 2.91 15.20 -29.26
N ILE A 470 3.91 15.42 -30.11
CA ILE A 470 5.04 16.30 -29.85
C ILE A 470 4.60 17.77 -29.77
N ASP A 471 3.77 18.24 -30.70
CA ASP A 471 3.21 19.59 -30.66
C ASP A 471 2.33 19.80 -29.42
N ASP A 472 1.53 18.81 -29.04
CA ASP A 472 0.68 18.82 -27.84
C ASP A 472 1.50 18.92 -26.54
N LEU A 473 2.73 18.39 -26.54
CA LEU A 473 3.66 18.47 -25.42
C LEU A 473 4.41 19.79 -25.33
N HIS A 474 4.32 20.64 -26.35
CA HIS A 474 4.99 21.92 -26.33
C HIS A 474 4.48 22.76 -25.13
N PRO A 475 5.35 23.41 -24.34
CA PRO A 475 4.92 24.10 -23.12
C PRO A 475 3.83 25.15 -23.35
N THR A 476 3.83 25.82 -24.52
CA THR A 476 2.78 26.78 -24.89
C THR A 476 1.40 26.14 -25.10
N LYS A 477 1.33 24.85 -25.43
CA LYS A 477 0.07 24.08 -25.53
C LYS A 477 -0.32 23.53 -24.17
N VAL A 478 0.63 22.91 -23.45
CA VAL A 478 0.40 22.36 -22.09
C VAL A 478 -0.12 23.45 -21.14
N PHE A 479 0.45 24.65 -21.19
CA PHE A 479 0.13 25.76 -20.29
C PHE A 479 -0.60 26.92 -20.99
N HIS A 480 -1.35 26.65 -22.07
CA HIS A 480 -2.00 27.70 -22.87
C HIS A 480 -2.93 28.61 -22.05
N ASP A 481 -3.61 28.04 -21.04
CA ASP A 481 -4.51 28.76 -20.12
C ASP A 481 -3.78 29.35 -18.88
N GLN A 482 -2.44 29.28 -18.84
CA GLN A 482 -1.64 29.60 -17.66
C GLN A 482 -0.51 30.60 -18.03
N PRO A 483 -0.85 31.87 -18.32
CA PRO A 483 0.11 32.86 -18.82
C PRO A 483 1.26 33.14 -17.85
N ASP A 484 1.02 33.03 -16.55
CA ASP A 484 2.05 33.23 -15.53
C ASP A 484 3.13 32.14 -15.59
N ILE A 485 2.75 30.90 -15.90
CA ILE A 485 3.70 29.78 -16.09
C ILE A 485 4.47 29.96 -17.39
N LEU A 486 3.81 30.36 -18.48
CA LEU A 486 4.50 30.68 -19.73
C LEU A 486 5.52 31.82 -19.55
N SER A 487 5.15 32.86 -18.81
CA SER A 487 6.05 33.95 -18.44
C SER A 487 7.25 33.42 -17.65
N LEU A 488 7.03 32.55 -16.66
CA LEU A 488 8.10 31.96 -15.88
C LEU A 488 9.03 31.08 -16.72
N LEU A 489 8.47 30.20 -17.55
CA LEU A 489 9.22 29.35 -18.49
C LEU A 489 10.08 30.16 -19.46
N SER A 490 9.60 31.32 -19.91
CA SER A 490 10.38 32.22 -20.78
C SER A 490 11.60 32.84 -20.09
N ASN A 491 11.61 32.85 -18.75
CA ASN A 491 12.72 33.33 -17.94
C ASN A 491 13.69 32.22 -17.53
N LEU A 492 13.35 30.95 -17.78
CA LEU A 492 14.21 29.82 -17.44
C LEU A 492 15.36 29.70 -18.46
N PRO A 493 16.59 29.41 -17.99
CA PRO A 493 17.73 29.30 -18.87
C PRO A 493 17.58 28.10 -19.82
N ASN A 494 17.86 28.32 -21.11
CA ASN A 494 18.04 27.27 -22.12
C ASN A 494 16.87 26.28 -22.24
N LEU A 495 15.62 26.78 -22.18
CA LEU A 495 14.45 25.97 -22.50
C LEU A 495 14.58 25.40 -23.93
N CYS A 496 14.94 24.11 -24.02
CA CYS A 496 14.99 23.39 -25.30
C CYS A 496 13.54 23.15 -25.74
N LEU A 497 13.05 24.02 -26.62
CA LEU A 497 11.76 23.83 -27.29
C LEU A 497 11.87 22.88 -28.48
N GLU A 498 13.10 22.50 -28.86
CA GLU A 498 13.34 21.47 -29.86
C GLU A 498 13.04 20.11 -29.24
N VAL A 499 12.04 19.43 -29.80
CA VAL A 499 11.78 18.04 -29.50
C VAL A 499 12.77 17.23 -30.32
N GLY A 500 13.65 16.49 -29.63
CA GLY A 500 14.79 15.84 -30.28
C GLY A 500 14.38 15.04 -31.52
N ASP A 501 15.16 15.17 -32.60
CA ASP A 501 15.02 14.36 -33.81
C ASP A 501 15.02 12.88 -33.41
N PHE A 502 13.85 12.25 -33.49
CA PHE A 502 13.59 10.87 -33.04
C PHE A 502 14.45 9.83 -33.79
N ASP A 503 15.06 10.22 -34.92
CA ASP A 503 15.91 9.37 -35.76
C ASP A 503 17.24 8.95 -35.10
N HIS A 504 17.68 9.61 -34.02
CA HIS A 504 18.90 9.20 -33.30
C HIS A 504 18.67 8.16 -32.19
N CYS A 505 17.44 7.96 -31.71
CA CYS A 505 17.12 6.95 -30.68
C CYS A 505 16.74 5.57 -31.24
N ARG A 506 16.72 5.39 -32.57
CA ARG A 506 16.43 4.11 -33.26
C ARG A 506 17.65 3.21 -33.50
N ARG A 507 18.85 3.58 -33.05
CA ARG A 507 20.08 2.78 -33.23
C ARG A 507 20.53 2.05 -31.97
#